data_AF-A0A955F7Z2-F1
#
_entry.id   AF-A0A955F7Z2-F1
#
_cell.length_a   1.000
_cell.length_b   1.000
_cell.length_c   1.000
_cell.angle_alpha   90.00
_cell.angle_beta   90.00
_cell.angle_gamma   90.00
#
_symmetry.space_group_name_H-M   'P 1'
#
loop_
_entity.id
_entity.type
_entity.pdbx_description
1 polymer ?
#
loop_
_entity_poly.entity_id
_entity_poly.type
_entity_poly.pdbx_seq_one_letter_code
_entity_poly.pdbx_strand_id
1 'polypeptide(L)'
;VGERHYVLSVQVLALLQKYESLRGIIAIIGENELSASDRADYAKAKKLIANFTQNMNVMTKHNGVAGDFFTREQTLASIEEIIV
;
A
#
# COMPACT_ATOMS: atom_id res chain seq x y z
N VAL A 1 -15.83 -3.55 13.88
CA VAL A 1 -15.04 -2.70 12.97
C VAL A 1 -15.61 -1.29 13.05
N GLY A 2 -14.79 -0.22 13.07
CA GLY A 2 -15.28 1.17 13.23
C GLY A 2 -15.26 1.97 11.93
N GLU A 3 -15.88 3.15 11.92
CA GLU A 3 -15.99 4.03 10.74
C GLU A 3 -14.63 4.38 10.13
N ARG A 4 -13.67 4.78 10.98
CA ARG A 4 -12.29 5.07 10.55
C ARG A 4 -11.66 3.92 9.76
N HIS A 5 -11.82 2.69 10.23
CA HIS A 5 -11.28 1.52 9.54
C HIS A 5 -11.99 1.31 8.21
N TYR A 6 -13.33 1.38 8.19
CA TYR A 6 -14.09 1.21 6.96
C TYR A 6 -13.69 2.22 5.87
N VAL A 7 -13.63 3.51 6.22
CA VAL A 7 -13.27 4.59 5.28
C VAL A 7 -11.87 4.38 4.72
N LEU A 8 -10.89 4.12 5.59
CA LEU A 8 -9.51 3.87 5.15
C LEU A 8 -9.42 2.64 4.25
N SER A 9 -10.11 1.54 4.58
CA SER A 9 -10.12 0.33 3.74
C SER A 9 -10.71 0.59 2.35
N VAL A 10 -11.78 1.35 2.24
CA VAL A 10 -12.40 1.70 0.94
C VAL A 10 -11.44 2.54 0.10
N GLN A 11 -10.76 3.52 0.71
CA GLN A 11 -9.78 4.36 0.03
C GLN A 11 -8.56 3.56 -0.45
N VAL A 12 -8.02 2.67 0.40
CA VAL A 12 -6.94 1.74 0.02
C VAL A 12 -7.36 0.91 -1.18
N LEU A 13 -8.57 0.33 -1.14
CA LEU A 13 -9.04 -0.53 -2.22
C LEU A 13 -9.15 0.24 -3.55
N ALA A 14 -9.68 1.47 -3.52
CA ALA A 14 -9.76 2.32 -4.70
C ALA A 14 -8.36 2.66 -5.28
N LEU A 15 -7.38 2.97 -4.41
CA LEU A 15 -6.00 3.24 -4.84
C LEU A 15 -5.33 2.00 -5.45
N LEU A 16 -5.52 0.82 -4.84
CA LEU A 16 -4.97 -0.43 -5.38
C LEU A 16 -5.60 -0.82 -6.71
N GLN A 17 -6.91 -0.62 -6.87
CA GLN A 17 -7.59 -0.85 -8.14
C GLN A 17 -7.07 0.09 -9.24
N LYS A 18 -6.87 1.37 -8.91
CA LYS A 18 -6.27 2.35 -9.82
C LYS A 18 -4.84 1.95 -10.18
N TYR A 19 -4.03 1.52 -9.20
CA TYR A 19 -2.67 1.04 -9.43
C TYR A 19 -2.62 -0.11 -10.45
N GLU A 20 -3.48 -1.12 -10.32
CA GLU A 20 -3.51 -2.23 -11.28
C GLU A 20 -3.88 -1.78 -12.70
N SER A 21 -4.84 -0.86 -12.85
CA SER A 21 -5.18 -0.28 -14.16
C SER A 21 -4.01 0.50 -14.78
N LEU A 22 -3.30 1.28 -13.98
CA LEU A 22 -2.17 2.08 -14.43
C LEU A 22 -0.96 1.21 -14.74
N ARG A 23 -0.69 0.15 -13.96
CA ARG A 23 0.44 -0.77 -14.16
C ARG A 23 0.41 -1.40 -15.56
N GLY A 24 -0.78 -1.75 -16.07
CA GLY A 24 -0.95 -2.25 -17.44
C GLY A 24 -0.58 -1.22 -18.50
N ILE A 25 -0.99 0.04 -18.32
CA ILE A 25 -0.68 1.14 -19.23
C ILE A 25 0.82 1.46 -19.21
N ILE A 26 1.41 1.55 -18.01
CA ILE A 26 2.85 1.83 -17.80
C ILE A 26 3.71 0.79 -18.49
N ALA A 27 3.31 -0.48 -18.47
CA ALA A 27 4.07 -1.55 -19.12
C ALA A 27 4.18 -1.39 -20.65
N ILE A 28 3.24 -0.65 -21.27
CA ILE A 28 3.21 -0.43 -22.72
C ILE A 28 3.87 0.90 -23.08
N ILE A 29 3.53 1.98 -22.36
CA ILE A 29 3.86 3.36 -22.76
C ILE A 29 4.96 3.98 -21.88
N GLY A 30 5.15 3.49 -20.65
CA GLY A 30 6.07 4.05 -19.67
C GLY A 30 5.41 5.04 -18.71
N GLU A 31 6.04 5.24 -17.53
CA GLU A 31 5.47 6.02 -16.42
C GLU A 31 5.40 7.53 -16.70
N ASN A 32 6.26 8.03 -17.59
CA ASN A 32 6.37 9.47 -17.89
C ASN A 32 5.13 10.03 -18.58
N GLU A 33 4.35 9.17 -19.24
CA GLU A 33 3.15 9.55 -19.99
C GLU A 33 1.90 9.68 -19.10
N LEU A 34 2.01 9.35 -17.81
CA LEU A 34 0.93 9.53 -16.86
C LEU A 34 0.73 10.99 -16.50
N SER A 35 -0.54 11.37 -16.30
CA SER A 35 -0.90 12.63 -15.69
C SER A 35 -0.26 12.76 -14.30
N ALA A 36 -0.01 13.99 -13.84
CA ALA A 36 0.60 14.22 -12.53
C ALA A 36 -0.23 13.61 -11.38
N SER A 37 -1.57 13.64 -11.51
CA SER A 37 -2.47 13.02 -10.53
C SER A 37 -2.36 11.50 -10.52
N ASP A 38 -2.32 10.86 -11.70
CA ASP A 38 -2.21 9.39 -11.78
C ASP A 38 -0.85 8.91 -11.27
N ARG A 39 0.22 9.66 -11.55
CA ARG A 39 1.55 9.37 -11.02
C ARG A 39 1.59 9.48 -9.49
N ALA A 40 0.92 10.49 -8.92
CA ALA A 40 0.81 10.64 -7.48
C ALA A 40 0.03 9.47 -6.84
N ASP A 41 -1.10 9.07 -7.43
CA ASP A 41 -1.89 7.94 -6.94
C ASP A 41 -1.13 6.62 -7.08
N TYR A 42 -0.43 6.42 -8.19
CA TYR A 42 0.43 5.26 -8.41
C TYR A 42 1.55 5.18 -7.37
N ALA A 43 2.18 6.31 -7.05
CA ALA A 43 3.21 6.39 -6.01
C ALA A 43 2.65 6.09 -4.61
N LYS A 44 1.47 6.62 -4.26
CA LYS A 44 0.78 6.30 -3.00
C LYS A 44 0.45 4.81 -2.90
N ALA A 45 -0.10 4.23 -3.96
CA ALA A 45 -0.41 2.80 -3.99
C ALA A 45 0.85 1.92 -3.88
N LYS A 46 1.96 2.30 -4.52
CA LYS A 46 3.24 1.61 -4.38
C LYS A 46 3.76 1.64 -2.94
N LYS A 47 3.63 2.78 -2.26
CA LYS A 47 3.93 2.91 -0.83
C LYS A 47 3.04 2.01 0.02
N LEU A 48 1.73 1.96 -0.25
CA LEU A 48 0.79 1.08 0.46
C LEU A 48 1.16 -0.40 0.31
N ILE A 49 1.47 -0.86 -0.90
CA ILE A 49 1.89 -2.25 -1.15
C ILE A 49 3.16 -2.58 -0.36
N ALA A 50 4.14 -1.68 -0.37
CA ALA A 50 5.35 -1.85 0.45
C ALA A 50 5.02 -1.89 1.95
N ASN A 51 4.12 -1.02 2.41
CA ASN A 51 3.70 -0.93 3.81
C ASN A 51 2.94 -2.18 4.31
N PHE A 52 2.30 -2.93 3.41
CA PHE A 52 1.66 -4.20 3.76
C PHE A 52 2.64 -5.38 3.85
N THR A 53 3.91 -5.17 3.51
CA THR A 53 4.95 -6.18 3.69
C THR A 53 5.43 -6.17 5.14
N GLN A 54 5.52 -7.34 5.77
CA GLN A 54 6.03 -7.50 7.13
C GLN A 54 6.88 -8.76 7.26
N ASN A 55 7.84 -8.75 8.19
CA ASN A 55 8.60 -9.94 8.53
C ASN A 55 7.77 -10.88 9.39
N MET A 56 7.63 -12.13 8.96
CA MET A 56 6.85 -13.12 9.70
C MET A 56 7.72 -13.78 10.77
N ASN A 57 7.24 -13.86 12.02
CA ASN A 57 7.95 -14.49 13.14
C ASN A 57 8.35 -15.95 12.86
N VAL A 58 7.57 -16.67 12.06
CA VAL A 58 7.87 -18.06 11.68
C VAL A 58 9.08 -18.16 10.75
N MET A 59 9.39 -17.11 9.98
CA MET A 59 10.49 -17.09 9.03
C MET A 59 11.83 -16.76 9.67
N THR A 60 11.85 -16.28 10.93
CA THR A 60 13.08 -15.90 11.64
C THR A 60 14.13 -17.03 11.67
N LYS A 61 13.70 -18.29 11.75
CA LYS A 61 14.62 -19.45 11.69
C LYS A 61 15.31 -19.64 10.33
N HIS A 62 14.79 -19.04 9.26
CA HIS A 62 15.29 -19.22 7.89
C HIS A 62 16.02 -17.99 7.37
N ASN A 63 15.53 -16.78 7.68
CA ASN A 63 16.12 -15.53 7.20
C ASN A 63 16.99 -14.81 8.26
N GLY A 64 16.93 -15.21 9.53
CA GLY A 64 17.63 -14.54 10.64
C GLY A 64 17.05 -13.19 11.05
N VAL A 65 15.95 -12.75 10.44
CA VAL A 65 15.28 -11.47 10.70
C VAL A 65 14.15 -11.69 11.71
N ALA A 66 14.12 -10.89 12.78
CA ALA A 66 13.04 -10.94 13.76
C ALA A 66 11.70 -10.55 13.11
N GLY A 67 10.63 -11.25 13.47
CA GLY A 67 9.30 -10.92 12.99
C GLY A 67 8.77 -9.62 13.60
N ASP A 68 8.03 -8.87 12.80
CA ASP A 68 7.40 -7.62 13.20
C ASP A 68 5.96 -7.88 13.66
N PHE A 69 5.51 -7.14 14.67
CA PHE A 69 4.13 -7.17 15.14
C PHE A 69 3.56 -5.76 15.20
N PHE A 70 2.40 -5.58 14.58
CA PHE A 70 1.68 -4.31 14.56
C PHE A 70 0.29 -4.48 15.16
N THR A 71 -0.08 -3.53 16.03
CA THR A 71 -1.46 -3.39 16.50
C THR A 71 -2.33 -2.80 15.40
N ARG A 72 -3.64 -3.03 15.48
CA ARG A 72 -4.60 -2.46 14.53
C ARG A 72 -4.50 -0.94 14.46
N GLU A 73 -4.34 -0.28 15.60
CA GLU A 73 -4.24 1.18 15.71
C GLU A 73 -2.97 1.70 15.01
N GLN A 74 -1.85 0.99 15.14
CA GLN A 74 -0.61 1.31 14.39
C GLN A 74 -0.81 1.13 12.89
N THR A 75 -1.46 0.04 12.46
CA THR A 75 -1.75 -0.19 11.03
C THR A 75 -2.64 0.91 10.45
N LEU A 76 -3.72 1.30 11.16
CA LEU A 76 -4.62 2.36 10.71
C LEU A 76 -3.92 3.72 10.62
N ALA A 77 -3.05 4.05 11.59
CA ALA A 77 -2.29 5.30 11.55
C ALA A 77 -1.30 5.34 10.38
N SER A 78 -0.60 4.23 10.13
CA SER A 78 0.34 4.12 9.01
C SER A 78 -0.34 4.23 7.64
N ILE A 79 -1.52 3.62 7.47
CA ILE A 79 -2.31 3.76 6.24
C ILE A 79 -2.76 5.21 6.03
N GLU A 80 -3.22 5.86 7.10
CA GLU A 80 -3.69 7.24 7.07
C GLU A 80 -2.57 8.21 6.67
N GLU A 81 -1.34 8.02 7.18
CA GLU A 81 -0.16 8.81 6.79
C GLU A 81 0.21 8.68 5.29
N ILE A 82 -0.10 7.55 4.66
CA ILE A 82 0.19 7.34 3.23
C ILE A 82 -0.90 7.93 2.34
N ILE A 83 -2.16 7.90 2.78
CA ILE A 83 -3.31 8.34 1.99
C ILE A 83 -3.49 9.86 2.08
N VAL A 84 -3.39 10.43 3.28
CA VAL A 84 -3.53 11.88 3.55
C VAL A 84 -2.34 12.63 2.98
#